data_AF-A0A8B6F381-F1
#
_entry.id   AF-A0A8B6F381-F1
#
_cell.length_a   1.000
_cell.length_b   1.000
_cell.length_c   1.000
_cell.angle_alpha   90.00
_cell.angle_beta   90.00
_cell.angle_gamma   90.00
#
_symmetry.space_group_name_H-M   'P 1'
#
loop_
_entity.id
_entity.type
_entity.pdbx_description
1 polymer ?
#
loop_
_entity_poly.entity_id
_entity_poly.type
_entity_poly.pdbx_seq_one_letter_code
_entity_poly.pdbx_strand_id
1 'polypeptide(L)'
;MVQKFDFISLVDTKTVDLDKINIPGFTFHLKNRKNIARVKSGGIAFGYKSHLENFVKPVENFSSLVYWWKISSDLLKTDQDVMIGNIYIPPENSVYKIPDAFNELEQEFLKFSIEYKYILLNGDFNSRTSRDVEYIETVHSQHDIVDTDNVDVLNNLELYDMSKVNVVWIQ
;
A
#
# COMPACT_ATOMS: atom_id res chain seq x y z
N MET A 1 7.67 13.56 12.81
CA MET A 1 8.18 12.53 11.88
C MET A 1 7.30 12.37 10.64
N VAL A 2 5.97 12.25 10.77
CA VAL A 2 5.06 12.08 9.61
C VAL A 2 4.85 13.32 8.73
N GLN A 3 5.12 14.52 9.25
CA GLN A 3 4.87 15.80 8.55
C GLN A 3 5.71 16.02 7.28
N LYS A 4 6.81 15.28 7.12
CA LYS A 4 7.67 15.36 5.93
C LYS A 4 7.08 14.64 4.71
N PHE A 5 6.11 13.77 4.93
CA PHE A 5 5.47 12.99 3.89
C PHE A 5 4.24 13.73 3.34
N ASP A 6 3.90 13.49 2.09
CA ASP A 6 2.75 14.12 1.42
C ASP A 6 1.54 13.18 1.41
N PHE A 7 1.82 11.88 1.42
CA PHE A 7 0.85 10.80 1.49
C PHE A 7 1.18 9.85 2.65
N ILE A 8 0.14 9.33 3.29
CA ILE A 8 0.22 8.34 4.36
C ILE A 8 -0.75 7.22 4.02
N SER A 9 -0.25 5.99 3.92
CA SER A 9 -1.09 4.80 3.86
C SER A 9 -1.04 4.06 5.19
N LEU A 10 -2.22 3.71 5.69
CA LEU A 10 -2.40 2.91 6.90
C LEU A 10 -3.23 1.67 6.55
N VAL A 11 -2.88 0.56 7.18
CA VAL A 11 -3.53 -0.75 7.03
C VAL A 11 -3.88 -1.31 8.41
N ASP A 12 -4.78 -2.30 8.46
CA ASP A 12 -5.36 -2.84 9.71
C ASP A 12 -5.82 -1.75 10.70
N THR A 13 -6.45 -0.68 10.20
CA THR A 13 -6.77 0.51 11.00
C THR A 13 -7.78 0.25 12.11
N LYS A 14 -8.52 -0.86 12.04
CA LYS A 14 -9.57 -1.27 12.98
C LYS A 14 -10.57 -0.13 13.21
N THR A 15 -10.94 0.55 12.12
CA THR A 15 -11.93 1.63 12.12
C THR A 15 -13.29 1.17 11.59
N VAL A 16 -14.34 1.93 11.94
CA VAL A 16 -15.71 1.85 11.39
C VAL A 16 -16.15 3.25 10.93
N ASP A 17 -17.32 3.40 10.30
CA ASP A 17 -17.71 4.67 9.65
C ASP A 17 -17.91 5.85 10.61
N LEU A 18 -17.99 5.57 11.91
CA LEU A 18 -18.07 6.58 12.96
C LEU A 18 -16.70 7.10 13.41
N ASP A 19 -15.63 6.35 13.10
CA ASP A 19 -14.28 6.73 13.49
C ASP A 19 -13.70 7.76 12.52
N LYS A 20 -12.77 8.57 13.03
CA LYS A 20 -11.99 9.52 12.23
C LYS A 20 -10.53 9.42 12.65
N ILE A 21 -9.64 9.44 11.67
CA ILE A 21 -8.20 9.58 11.91
C ILE A 21 -7.88 11.06 11.85
N ASN A 22 -7.35 11.61 12.93
CA ASN A 22 -6.98 13.02 13.01
C ASN A 22 -5.47 13.17 13.18
N ILE A 23 -4.78 13.44 12.06
CA ILE A 23 -3.38 13.84 12.04
C ILE A 23 -3.34 15.27 11.49
N PRO A 24 -2.83 16.26 12.25
CA PRO A 24 -2.80 17.65 11.81
C PRO A 24 -2.13 17.81 10.44
N GLY A 25 -2.81 18.52 9.53
CA GLY A 25 -2.34 18.78 8.17
C GLY A 25 -2.73 17.72 7.13
N PHE A 26 -3.34 16.61 7.54
CA PHE A 26 -3.78 15.54 6.65
C PHE A 26 -5.29 15.38 6.65
N THR A 27 -5.83 15.09 5.47
CA THR A 27 -7.19 14.58 5.27
C THR A 27 -7.11 13.07 5.07
N PHE A 28 -7.87 12.30 5.83
CA PHE A 28 -7.91 10.84 5.73
C PHE A 28 -9.24 10.34 5.18
N HIS A 29 -9.15 9.33 4.32
CA HIS A 29 -10.26 8.58 3.78
C HIS A 29 -10.15 7.13 4.21
N LEU A 30 -11.26 6.59 4.73
CA LEU A 30 -11.32 5.26 5.32
C LEU A 30 -12.10 4.32 4.40
N LYS A 31 -11.48 3.18 4.09
CA LYS A 31 -12.15 2.02 3.50
C LYS A 31 -12.34 0.98 4.59
N ASN A 32 -13.47 1.09 5.28
CA ASN A 32 -13.84 0.20 6.39
C ASN A 32 -14.39 -1.12 5.86
N ARG A 33 -14.14 -2.23 6.57
CA ARG A 33 -14.75 -3.53 6.24
C ARG A 33 -16.22 -3.62 6.63
N LYS A 34 -16.64 -2.83 7.62
CA LYS A 34 -17.99 -2.83 8.17
C LYS A 34 -18.41 -1.42 8.50
N ASN A 35 -19.67 -1.10 8.21
CA ASN A 35 -20.20 0.24 8.43
C ASN A 35 -20.24 0.58 9.93
N ILE A 36 -20.80 -0.31 10.75
CA ILE A 36 -20.81 -0.22 12.22
C ILE A 36 -20.61 -1.62 12.78
N ALA A 37 -19.65 -1.80 13.70
CA ALA A 37 -19.36 -3.10 14.29
C ALA A 37 -18.93 -2.99 15.76
N ARG A 38 -19.40 -3.94 16.58
CA ARG A 38 -18.95 -4.11 17.98
C ARG A 38 -17.51 -4.60 18.07
N VAL A 39 -17.08 -5.41 17.10
CA VAL A 39 -15.69 -5.86 16.95
C VAL A 39 -15.15 -5.27 15.66
N LYS A 40 -14.09 -4.47 15.78
CA LYS A 40 -13.42 -3.80 14.65
C LYS A 40 -12.28 -4.68 14.13
N SER A 41 -12.08 -4.74 12.83
CA SER A 41 -11.11 -5.63 12.19
C SER A 41 -10.70 -5.12 10.81
N GLY A 42 -9.41 -5.21 10.47
CA GLY A 42 -8.91 -4.77 9.17
C GLY A 42 -9.14 -3.29 8.95
N GLY A 43 -9.38 -2.91 7.70
CA GLY A 43 -9.59 -1.51 7.30
C GLY A 43 -8.33 -0.90 6.72
N ILE A 44 -8.53 -0.06 5.72
CA ILE A 44 -7.46 0.61 4.97
C ILE A 44 -7.75 2.10 5.05
N ALA A 45 -6.73 2.91 5.29
CA ALA A 45 -6.86 4.37 5.22
C ALA A 45 -5.79 4.98 4.33
N PHE A 46 -6.19 6.00 3.59
CA PHE A 46 -5.28 6.81 2.80
C PHE A 46 -5.43 8.26 3.21
N GLY A 47 -4.31 8.87 3.57
CA GLY A 47 -4.21 10.25 3.99
C GLY A 47 -3.33 11.04 3.05
N TYR A 48 -3.69 12.29 2.80
CA TYR A 48 -2.87 13.23 2.04
C TYR A 48 -2.96 14.62 2.64
N LYS A 49 -1.96 15.46 2.39
CA LYS A 49 -1.99 16.85 2.86
C LYS A 49 -3.13 17.62 2.21
N SER A 50 -3.87 18.42 2.96
CA SER A 50 -5.12 19.04 2.48
C SER A 50 -4.97 19.92 1.23
N HIS A 51 -3.79 20.50 0.99
CA HIS A 51 -3.53 21.29 -0.23
C HIS A 51 -3.43 20.44 -1.51
N LEU A 52 -3.41 19.10 -1.40
CA LEU A 52 -3.33 18.16 -2.51
C LEU A 52 -4.70 17.64 -2.97
N GLU A 53 -5.80 18.03 -2.32
CA GLU A 53 -7.18 17.55 -2.58
C GLU A 53 -7.59 17.59 -4.06
N ASN A 54 -7.12 18.57 -4.81
CA ASN A 54 -7.45 18.73 -6.22
C ASN A 54 -6.71 17.74 -7.14
N PHE A 55 -5.60 17.17 -6.67
CA PHE A 55 -4.74 16.27 -7.44
C PHE A 55 -4.93 14.80 -7.08
N VAL A 56 -5.72 14.50 -6.05
CA VAL A 56 -5.88 13.16 -5.50
C VAL A 56 -7.35 12.76 -5.62
N LYS A 57 -7.63 11.60 -6.21
CA LYS A 57 -9.00 11.10 -6.37
C LYS A 57 -9.09 9.62 -5.99
N PRO A 58 -10.10 9.22 -5.19
CA PRO A 58 -10.35 7.81 -4.96
C PRO A 58 -10.82 7.17 -6.26
N VAL A 59 -10.46 5.91 -6.47
CA VAL A 59 -10.93 5.10 -7.59
C VAL A 59 -11.84 4.01 -7.04
N GLU A 60 -13.06 3.95 -7.52
CA GLU A 60 -14.04 2.97 -7.07
C GLU A 60 -13.63 1.56 -7.44
N ASN A 61 -13.71 0.65 -6.47
CA ASN A 61 -13.46 -0.77 -6.67
C ASN A 61 -14.21 -1.62 -5.64
N PHE A 62 -14.48 -2.87 -6.00
CA PHE A 62 -15.24 -3.79 -5.16
C PHE A 62 -14.37 -4.59 -4.18
N SER A 63 -13.07 -4.74 -4.47
CA SER A 63 -12.17 -5.51 -3.62
C SER A 63 -12.05 -4.88 -2.23
N SER A 64 -12.11 -5.71 -1.18
CA SER A 64 -11.84 -5.28 0.20
C SER A 64 -10.35 -5.32 0.57
N LEU A 65 -9.51 -5.83 -0.33
CA LEU A 65 -8.07 -6.03 -0.14
C LEU A 65 -7.25 -4.81 -0.52
N VAL A 66 -7.76 -3.96 -1.40
CA VAL A 66 -7.03 -2.79 -1.92
C VAL A 66 -7.91 -1.55 -1.96
N TYR A 67 -7.32 -0.41 -1.61
CA TYR A 67 -7.91 0.91 -1.78
C TYR A 67 -7.14 1.70 -2.84
N TRP A 68 -7.78 1.94 -3.98
CA TRP A 68 -7.16 2.60 -5.13
C TRP A 68 -7.33 4.11 -5.11
N TRP A 69 -6.26 4.78 -5.51
CA TRP A 69 -6.15 6.22 -5.60
C TRP A 69 -5.46 6.61 -6.89
N LYS A 70 -5.94 7.69 -7.50
CA LYS A 70 -5.31 8.32 -8.66
C LYS A 70 -4.66 9.62 -8.23
N ILE A 71 -3.38 9.78 -8.57
CA ILE A 71 -2.60 11.00 -8.35
C ILE A 71 -2.34 11.66 -9.70
N SER A 72 -2.73 12.92 -9.81
CA SER A 72 -2.64 13.66 -11.07
C SER A 72 -1.21 13.85 -11.54
N SER A 73 -1.00 13.66 -12.84
CA SER A 73 0.25 13.97 -13.54
C SER A 73 0.69 15.43 -13.36
N ASP A 74 -0.27 16.36 -13.21
CA ASP A 74 0.01 17.78 -12.97
C ASP A 74 0.77 18.00 -11.66
N LEU A 75 0.51 17.17 -10.64
CA LEU A 75 1.23 17.23 -9.37
C LEU A 75 2.63 16.62 -9.51
N LEU A 76 2.72 15.45 -10.14
CA LEU A 76 3.95 14.64 -10.21
C LEU A 76 4.89 15.03 -11.34
N LYS A 77 4.41 15.87 -12.27
CA LYS A 77 5.12 16.27 -13.51
C LYS A 77 5.52 15.07 -14.36
N THR A 78 4.62 14.10 -14.45
CA THR A 78 4.72 12.89 -15.30
C THR A 78 3.90 13.07 -16.57
N ASP A 79 4.05 12.17 -17.55
CA ASP A 79 3.25 12.17 -18.78
C ASP A 79 1.85 11.57 -18.59
N GLN A 80 1.63 10.82 -17.51
CA GLN A 80 0.34 10.24 -17.14
C GLN A 80 0.10 10.25 -15.63
N ASP A 81 -1.17 10.17 -15.23
CA ASP A 81 -1.57 10.01 -13.83
C ASP A 81 -0.95 8.72 -13.25
N VAL A 82 -0.69 8.73 -11.93
CA VAL A 82 -0.16 7.58 -11.21
C VAL A 82 -1.26 6.94 -10.38
N MET A 83 -1.43 5.63 -10.52
CA MET A 83 -2.30 4.83 -9.67
C MET A 83 -1.57 4.34 -8.43
N ILE A 84 -2.20 4.45 -7.27
CA ILE A 84 -1.68 3.96 -5.99
C ILE A 84 -2.69 2.95 -5.43
N GLY A 85 -2.25 1.72 -5.20
CA GLY A 85 -3.04 0.69 -4.51
C GLY A 85 -2.52 0.48 -3.09
N ASN A 86 -3.30 0.89 -2.09
CA ASN A 86 -3.01 0.61 -0.69
C ASN A 86 -3.66 -0.72 -0.28
N ILE A 87 -2.84 -1.73 0.00
CA ILE A 87 -3.21 -3.14 0.09
C ILE A 87 -3.15 -3.62 1.53
N TYR A 88 -4.17 -4.37 1.93
CA TYR A 88 -4.19 -5.12 3.16
C TYR A 88 -4.77 -6.52 2.94
N ILE A 89 -3.90 -7.52 2.87
CA ILE A 89 -4.28 -8.93 2.90
C ILE A 89 -4.23 -9.39 4.34
N PRO A 90 -5.31 -9.94 4.92
CA PRO A 90 -5.26 -10.51 6.27
C PRO A 90 -4.29 -11.69 6.35
N PRO A 91 -3.64 -11.90 7.50
CA PRO A 91 -2.84 -13.10 7.76
C PRO A 91 -3.61 -14.40 7.46
N GLU A 92 -2.93 -15.44 6.98
CA GLU A 92 -3.56 -16.73 6.64
C GLU A 92 -4.27 -17.42 7.82
N ASN A 93 -3.80 -17.15 9.04
CA ASN A 93 -4.39 -17.65 10.28
C ASN A 93 -5.52 -16.76 10.83
N SER A 94 -5.87 -15.67 10.15
CA SER A 94 -6.96 -14.79 10.53
C SER A 94 -8.32 -15.42 10.27
N VAL A 95 -9.28 -15.16 11.15
CA VAL A 95 -10.71 -15.49 10.92
C VAL A 95 -11.30 -14.70 9.73
N TYR A 96 -10.61 -13.65 9.28
CA TYR A 96 -11.00 -12.82 8.15
C TYR A 96 -10.16 -13.08 6.89
N LYS A 97 -9.45 -14.22 6.82
CA LYS A 97 -8.71 -14.62 5.62
C LYS A 97 -9.63 -14.65 4.40
N ILE A 98 -9.09 -14.22 3.27
CA ILE A 98 -9.80 -14.22 1.99
C ILE A 98 -9.16 -15.31 1.13
N PRO A 99 -9.91 -16.36 0.73
CA PRO A 99 -9.41 -17.35 -0.23
C PRO A 99 -8.98 -16.67 -1.52
N ASP A 100 -7.88 -17.11 -2.11
CA ASP A 100 -7.38 -16.60 -3.40
C ASP A 100 -7.17 -15.07 -3.45
N ALA A 101 -6.81 -14.46 -2.32
CA ALA A 101 -6.61 -13.01 -2.20
C ALA A 101 -5.62 -12.44 -3.24
N PHE A 102 -4.57 -13.19 -3.58
CA PHE A 102 -3.61 -12.78 -4.61
C PHE A 102 -4.22 -12.79 -6.01
N ASN A 103 -5.07 -13.77 -6.33
CA ASN A 103 -5.76 -13.81 -7.61
C ASN A 103 -6.74 -12.64 -7.73
N GLU A 104 -7.48 -12.32 -6.65
CA GLU A 104 -8.37 -11.14 -6.63
C GLU A 104 -7.59 -9.84 -6.87
N LEU A 105 -6.46 -9.66 -6.18
CA LEU A 105 -5.58 -8.51 -6.40
C LEU A 105 -4.96 -8.46 -7.79
N GLU A 106 -4.56 -9.61 -8.35
CA GLU A 106 -4.00 -9.70 -9.69
C GLU A 106 -5.04 -9.27 -10.74
N GLN A 107 -6.29 -9.71 -10.62
CA GLN A 107 -7.36 -9.29 -11.54
C GLN A 107 -7.63 -7.77 -11.47
N GLU A 108 -7.63 -7.21 -10.25
CA GLU A 108 -7.74 -5.75 -10.06
C GLU A 108 -6.55 -5.01 -10.67
N PHE A 109 -5.33 -5.51 -10.47
CA PHE A 109 -4.13 -4.93 -11.05
C PHE A 109 -4.15 -4.97 -12.58
N LEU A 110 -4.49 -6.13 -13.17
CA LEU A 110 -4.57 -6.31 -14.62
C LEU A 110 -5.54 -5.35 -15.28
N LYS A 111 -6.68 -5.07 -14.62
CA LYS A 111 -7.64 -4.07 -15.09
C LYS A 111 -6.99 -2.69 -15.21
N PHE A 112 -6.21 -2.26 -14.21
CA PHE A 112 -5.59 -0.94 -14.20
C PHE A 112 -4.30 -0.88 -15.04
N SER A 113 -3.55 -1.97 -15.18
CA SER A 113 -2.32 -2.01 -15.97
C SER A 113 -2.55 -1.83 -17.47
N ILE A 114 -3.80 -2.02 -17.93
CA ILE A 114 -4.19 -1.74 -19.32
C ILE A 114 -4.32 -0.23 -19.58
N GLU A 115 -4.81 0.53 -18.58
CA GLU A 115 -5.14 1.95 -18.73
C GLU A 115 -4.02 2.88 -18.21
N TYR A 116 -3.30 2.45 -17.17
CA TYR A 116 -2.31 3.27 -16.48
C TYR A 116 -0.91 2.72 -16.68
N LYS A 117 -0.03 3.60 -17.16
CA LYS A 117 1.41 3.32 -17.27
C LYS A 117 2.09 3.21 -15.90
N TYR A 118 1.67 4.03 -14.94
CA TYR A 118 2.30 4.12 -13.63
C TYR A 118 1.39 3.58 -12.55
N ILE A 119 1.83 2.51 -11.89
CA ILE A 119 1.10 1.87 -10.80
C ILE A 119 2.07 1.61 -9.63
N LEU A 120 1.72 2.11 -8.46
CA LEU A 120 2.42 1.88 -7.20
C LEU A 120 1.56 1.01 -6.28
N LEU A 121 2.01 -0.22 -6.01
CA LEU A 121 1.40 -1.09 -5.02
C LEU A 121 2.14 -0.95 -3.69
N ASN A 122 1.40 -0.88 -2.60
CA ASN A 122 1.95 -0.73 -1.27
C ASN A 122 1.01 -1.30 -0.21
N GLY A 123 1.53 -1.47 1.00
CA GLY A 123 0.76 -1.90 2.15
C GLY A 123 1.25 -3.25 2.67
N ASP A 124 0.38 -3.96 3.37
CA ASP A 124 0.69 -5.23 4.01
C ASP A 124 0.05 -6.38 3.26
N PHE A 125 0.87 -7.12 2.52
CA PHE A 125 0.46 -8.30 1.76
C PHE A 125 0.36 -9.55 2.63
N ASN A 126 0.83 -9.51 3.88
CA ASN A 126 0.99 -10.67 4.76
C ASN A 126 1.57 -11.91 4.04
N SER A 127 2.43 -11.67 3.04
CA SER A 127 3.14 -12.69 2.28
C SER A 127 4.61 -12.66 2.65
N ARG A 128 5.14 -13.84 2.97
CA ARG A 128 6.58 -14.01 3.11
C ARG A 128 7.13 -14.34 1.73
N THR A 129 7.89 -13.42 1.15
CA THR A 129 8.47 -13.57 -0.20
C THR A 129 9.90 -14.13 -0.19
N SER A 130 10.52 -14.26 0.99
CA SER A 130 11.82 -14.93 1.16
C SER A 130 11.86 -15.82 2.40
N ARG A 131 12.92 -16.62 2.52
CA ARG A 131 13.23 -17.43 3.71
C ARG A 131 14.17 -16.72 4.68
N ASP A 132 14.55 -15.48 4.37
CA ASP A 132 15.52 -14.74 5.18
C ASP A 132 14.87 -14.33 6.49
N VAL A 133 15.66 -14.45 7.54
CA VAL A 133 15.20 -14.24 8.90
C VAL A 133 15.10 -12.74 9.16
N GLU A 134 13.90 -12.24 9.48
CA GLU A 134 13.61 -10.81 9.66
C GLU A 134 14.26 -10.16 10.91
N TYR A 135 15.16 -10.85 11.60
CA TYR A 135 15.91 -10.28 12.72
C TYR A 135 17.38 -10.06 12.36
N ILE A 136 17.94 -8.92 12.78
CA ILE A 136 19.39 -8.69 12.75
C ILE A 136 19.95 -9.39 13.98
N GLU A 137 20.48 -10.60 13.80
CA GLU A 137 21.36 -11.18 14.80
C GLU A 137 22.62 -10.31 14.84
N THR A 138 22.95 -9.73 16.00
CA THR A 138 24.18 -8.94 16.13
C THR A 138 25.36 -9.92 16.15
N VAL A 139 25.76 -10.43 14.99
CA VAL A 139 26.89 -11.35 14.88
C VAL A 139 28.15 -10.54 14.60
N HIS A 140 29.11 -10.60 15.52
CA HIS A 140 30.48 -10.22 15.25
C HIS A 140 30.99 -11.00 14.04
N SER A 141 31.51 -10.26 13.07
CA SER A 141 32.09 -10.68 11.79
C SER A 141 32.52 -12.15 11.68
N GLN A 142 32.05 -12.81 10.62
CA GLN A 142 32.93 -13.42 9.63
C GLN A 142 32.16 -13.68 8.33
N HIS A 143 32.90 -13.56 7.21
CA HIS A 143 32.42 -13.71 5.83
C HIS A 143 31.69 -15.03 5.62
N ASP A 144 30.66 -15.06 4.76
CA ASP A 144 30.48 -16.14 3.77
C ASP A 144 29.48 -15.77 2.65
N ILE A 145 30.02 -15.86 1.42
CA ILE A 145 29.53 -16.30 0.10
C ILE A 145 28.03 -16.13 -0.24
N VAL A 146 27.77 -15.33 -1.29
CA VAL A 146 26.46 -15.14 -1.94
C VAL A 146 26.24 -16.24 -3.00
N ASP A 147 25.12 -16.96 -2.91
CA ASP A 147 24.63 -17.85 -3.96
C ASP A 147 23.63 -17.08 -4.84
N THR A 148 23.94 -16.97 -6.14
CA THR A 148 23.28 -16.08 -7.10
C THR A 148 22.44 -16.86 -8.11
N ASP A 149 21.46 -17.63 -7.66
CA ASP A 149 20.59 -18.38 -8.57
C ASP A 149 19.12 -17.99 -8.38
N ASN A 150 18.75 -16.81 -8.92
CA ASN A 150 17.47 -16.48 -9.58
C ASN A 150 17.34 -14.95 -9.79
N VAL A 151 18.17 -14.40 -10.68
CA VAL A 151 18.22 -12.95 -10.96
C VAL A 151 17.20 -12.52 -12.04
N ASP A 152 16.50 -13.45 -12.68
CA ASP A 152 15.75 -13.14 -13.91
C ASP A 152 14.33 -12.58 -13.72
N VAL A 153 13.76 -12.60 -12.50
CA VAL A 153 12.39 -12.07 -12.25
C VAL A 153 12.41 -10.65 -11.65
N LEU A 154 13.53 -10.21 -11.08
CA LEU A 154 13.65 -8.89 -10.43
C LEU A 154 14.03 -7.76 -11.40
N ASN A 155 14.49 -8.08 -12.60
CA ASN A 155 15.02 -7.09 -13.55
C ASN A 155 13.96 -6.25 -14.28
N ASN A 156 12.66 -6.53 -14.09
CA ASN A 156 11.57 -5.81 -14.78
C ASN A 156 10.79 -4.83 -13.89
N LEU A 157 11.16 -4.70 -12.61
CA LEU A 157 10.62 -3.66 -11.74
C LEU A 157 11.67 -2.54 -11.63
N GLU A 158 11.62 -1.59 -12.57
CA GLU A 158 12.30 -0.31 -12.38
C GLU A 158 11.71 0.33 -11.11
N LEU A 159 12.45 0.29 -10.01
CA LEU A 159 12.20 1.11 -8.83
C LEU A 159 12.43 2.58 -9.24
N TYR A 160 11.35 3.28 -9.54
CA TYR A 160 11.39 4.69 -9.93
C TYR A 160 11.85 5.58 -8.78
N ASP A 161 12.60 6.63 -9.14
CA ASP A 161 13.07 7.66 -8.22
C ASP A 161 11.89 8.47 -7.63
N MET A 162 11.47 8.07 -6.43
CA MET A 162 10.46 8.73 -5.60
C MET A 162 11.00 10.00 -4.89
N SER A 163 12.15 10.55 -5.28
CA SER A 163 12.80 11.72 -4.64
C SER A 163 11.93 12.98 -4.52
N LYS A 164 10.79 13.04 -5.21
CA LYS A 164 9.87 14.20 -5.23
C LYS A 164 8.59 14.00 -4.40
N VAL A 165 8.30 12.78 -3.96
CA VAL A 165 7.15 12.49 -3.10
C VAL A 165 7.60 11.59 -1.97
N ASN A 166 7.60 12.14 -0.77
CA ASN A 166 7.85 11.36 0.42
C ASN A 166 6.55 10.60 0.75
N VAL A 167 6.57 9.28 0.63
CA VAL A 167 5.51 8.38 1.12
C VAL A 167 5.99 7.66 2.37
N VAL A 168 5.14 7.56 3.40
CA VAL A 168 5.40 6.73 4.57
C VAL A 168 4.35 5.66 4.74
N TRP A 169 4.83 4.46 5.01
CA TRP A 169 4.06 3.28 5.36
C TRP A 169 4.16 3.09 6.87
N ILE A 170 3.02 2.95 7.54
CA ILE A 170 2.98 2.63 8.96
C ILE A 170 2.15 1.34 9.10
N GLN A 171 2.83 0.27 9.50
CA GLN A 171 2.22 -0.99 9.96
C GLN A 171 1.85 -0.89 11.43
#